data_AF-A0A920QXY6-F1
#
_entry.id   AF-A0A920QXY6-F1
#
_cell.length_a   1.000
_cell.length_b   1.000
_cell.length_c   1.000
_cell.angle_alpha   90.00
_cell.angle_beta   90.00
_cell.angle_gamma   90.00
#
_symmetry.space_group_name_H-M   'P 1'
#
loop_
_entity.id
_entity.type
_entity.pdbx_description
1 polymer ?
#
loop_
_entity_poly.entity_id
_entity_poly.type
_entity_poly.pdbx_seq_one_letter_code
_entity_poly.pdbx_strand_id
1 'polypeptide(L)'
;MKTGKFYLPTNSEPEETEEICDKCNSPMVIKRRRSDNGKFMACSAYPKCRNAKSMPLGVKCPECEEGDIVERRSRRRGSRPFFGCNRYPDCEYLTNDPPITQDEKISTASSNT
;
A
#
# COMPACT_ATOMS: atom_id res chain seq x y z
N MET A 1 -36.89 17.52 -1.42
CA MET A 1 -35.69 18.30 -1.01
C MET A 1 -34.61 17.32 -0.57
N LYS A 2 -33.53 17.14 -1.35
CA LYS A 2 -32.43 16.22 -0.98
C LYS A 2 -31.46 17.00 -0.09
N THR A 3 -31.53 16.81 1.22
CA THR A 3 -30.58 17.38 2.17
C THR A 3 -29.18 16.86 1.84
N GLY A 4 -28.31 17.78 1.43
CA GLY A 4 -26.93 17.49 1.09
C GLY A 4 -26.20 16.94 2.31
N LYS A 5 -25.43 15.86 2.13
CA LYS A 5 -24.44 15.41 3.09
C LYS A 5 -23.45 16.55 3.32
N PHE A 6 -23.52 17.19 4.48
CA PHE A 6 -22.45 18.02 5.03
C PHE A 6 -21.24 17.11 5.26
N TYR A 7 -20.27 17.13 4.35
CA TYR A 7 -18.96 16.54 4.62
C TYR A 7 -18.18 17.56 5.45
N LEU A 8 -17.94 17.23 6.72
CA LEU A 8 -16.92 17.91 7.50
C LEU A 8 -15.57 17.74 6.75
N PRO A 9 -14.83 18.83 6.48
CA PRO A 9 -13.50 18.72 5.88
C PRO A 9 -12.61 17.98 6.88
N THR A 10 -12.22 16.76 6.55
CA THR A 10 -11.22 16.03 7.32
C THR A 10 -9.89 16.72 7.08
N ASN A 11 -9.55 17.63 8.01
CA ASN A 11 -8.29 18.34 8.07
C ASN A 11 -7.16 17.40 8.52
N SER A 12 -7.06 16.23 7.88
CA SER A 12 -5.91 15.35 8.03
C SER A 12 -4.90 15.79 6.99
N GLU A 13 -3.91 16.56 7.43
CA GLU A 13 -2.77 16.88 6.58
C GLU A 13 -2.20 15.58 5.98
N PRO A 14 -1.87 15.57 4.68
CA PRO A 14 -1.28 14.42 4.06
C PRO A 14 0.01 14.04 4.80
N GLU A 15 0.06 12.85 5.39
CA GLU A 15 1.30 12.32 5.98
C GLU A 15 2.34 12.26 4.84
N GLU A 16 3.39 13.07 4.93
CA GLU A 16 4.48 13.06 3.95
C GLU A 16 5.27 11.75 4.07
N THR A 17 5.78 11.28 2.96
CA THR A 17 6.69 10.13 2.91
C THR A 17 8.06 10.59 2.46
N GLU A 18 9.11 9.88 2.85
CA GLU A 18 10.47 10.08 2.33
C GLU A 18 10.61 9.63 0.86
N GLU A 19 9.57 9.00 0.30
CA GLU A 19 9.55 8.48 -1.06
C GLU A 19 9.40 9.60 -2.11
N ILE A 20 10.24 9.53 -3.13
CA ILE A 20 10.21 10.45 -4.28
C ILE A 20 9.50 9.80 -5.46
N CYS A 21 8.67 10.59 -6.15
CA CYS A 21 7.96 10.13 -7.34
C CYS A 21 8.93 9.90 -8.51
N ASP A 22 8.96 8.67 -9.04
CA ASP A 22 9.77 8.22 -10.16
C ASP A 22 9.46 8.91 -11.50
N LYS A 23 8.32 9.61 -11.59
CA LYS A 23 7.88 10.28 -12.83
C LYS A 23 8.15 11.77 -12.88
N CYS A 24 8.19 12.44 -11.73
CA CYS A 24 8.29 13.90 -11.67
C CYS A 24 9.18 14.43 -10.53
N ASN A 25 9.82 13.54 -9.79
CA ASN A 25 10.73 13.85 -8.67
C ASN A 25 10.11 14.69 -7.54
N SER A 26 8.79 14.81 -7.49
CA SER A 26 8.08 15.44 -6.38
C SER A 26 7.87 14.44 -5.24
N PRO A 27 7.80 14.89 -3.97
CA PRO A 27 7.58 14.00 -2.84
C PRO A 27 6.25 13.26 -2.96
N MET A 28 6.17 12.07 -2.40
CA MET A 28 4.93 11.32 -2.27
C MET A 28 4.28 11.59 -0.91
N VAL A 29 2.95 11.47 -0.88
CA VAL A 29 2.13 11.68 0.31
C VAL A 29 1.15 10.55 0.50
N ILE A 30 0.87 10.19 1.74
CA ILE A 30 -0.09 9.14 2.07
C ILE A 30 -1.51 9.72 1.99
N LYS A 31 -2.34 9.09 1.16
CA LYS A 31 -3.77 9.38 1.06
C LYS A 31 -4.58 8.13 1.35
N ARG A 32 -5.81 8.33 1.82
CA ARG A 32 -6.79 7.24 1.97
C ARG A 32 -7.58 7.07 0.67
N ARG A 33 -7.87 5.83 0.30
CA ARG A 33 -8.82 5.55 -0.80
C ARG A 33 -10.23 5.95 -0.36
N ARG A 34 -11.11 6.23 -1.34
CA ARG A 34 -12.53 6.56 -1.06
C ARG A 34 -13.31 5.39 -0.48
N SER A 35 -12.97 4.17 -0.88
CA SER A 35 -13.43 2.93 -0.26
C SER A 35 -12.46 2.57 0.86
N ASP A 36 -12.94 1.98 1.96
CA ASP A 36 -12.19 1.58 3.17
C ASP A 36 -10.94 0.69 2.94
N ASN A 37 -10.65 0.35 1.69
CA ASN A 37 -9.50 -0.38 1.15
C ASN A 37 -8.14 0.35 1.25
N GLY A 38 -7.83 0.94 2.41
CA GLY A 38 -6.46 1.24 2.80
C GLY A 38 -5.87 2.58 2.34
N LYS A 39 -4.67 2.84 2.87
CA LYS A 39 -3.79 3.97 2.55
C LYS A 39 -2.98 3.68 1.27
N PHE A 40 -2.60 4.71 0.53
CA PHE A 40 -1.72 4.61 -0.64
C PHE A 40 -0.86 5.86 -0.77
N MET A 41 0.31 5.73 -1.41
CA MET A 41 1.16 6.87 -1.71
C MET A 41 0.71 7.52 -3.02
N ALA A 42 0.43 8.82 -2.97
CA ALA A 42 0.06 9.64 -4.11
C ALA A 42 1.14 10.70 -4.34
N CYS A 43 1.40 11.06 -5.60
CA CYS A 43 2.29 12.18 -5.88
C CYS A 43 1.71 13.51 -5.33
N SER A 44 2.53 14.30 -4.64
CA SER A 44 2.19 15.65 -4.15
C SER A 44 1.80 16.61 -5.29
N ALA A 45 2.42 16.47 -6.47
CA ALA A 45 2.16 17.31 -7.64
C ALA A 45 0.84 17.01 -8.38
N TYR A 46 -0.07 16.23 -7.79
CA TYR A 46 -1.41 16.04 -8.34
C TYR A 46 -2.15 17.39 -8.47
N PRO A 47 -2.87 17.69 -9.58
CA PRO A 47 -3.25 16.80 -10.68
C PRO A 47 -2.24 16.70 -11.83
N LYS A 48 -1.13 17.44 -11.79
CA LYS A 48 -0.10 17.44 -12.85
C LYS A 48 0.59 16.08 -12.98
N CYS A 49 0.80 15.39 -11.85
CA CYS A 49 1.28 14.01 -11.82
C CYS A 49 0.25 13.10 -11.15
N ARG A 50 -0.25 12.10 -11.89
CA ARG A 50 -1.25 11.10 -11.41
C ARG A 50 -0.60 9.80 -10.93
N ASN A 51 0.68 9.83 -10.61
CA ASN A 51 1.39 8.65 -10.13
C ASN A 51 0.92 8.26 -8.73
N ALA A 52 0.73 6.97 -8.52
CA ALA A 52 0.33 6.40 -7.24
C ALA A 52 1.03 5.05 -7.05
N LYS A 53 1.50 4.80 -5.83
CA LYS A 53 2.18 3.57 -5.42
C LYS A 53 1.41 2.91 -4.27
N SER A 54 1.51 1.59 -4.16
CA SER A 54 1.03 0.85 -2.98
C SER A 54 1.88 1.23 -1.76
N MET A 55 1.30 1.17 -0.56
CA MET A 55 2.08 1.27 0.67
C MET A 55 2.94 0.02 0.85
N PRO A 56 4.23 0.15 1.21
CA PRO A 56 5.01 -0.99 1.68
C PRO A 56 4.43 -1.51 3.00
N LEU A 57 4.53 -2.82 3.22
CA LEU A 57 4.10 -3.47 4.46
C LEU A 57 5.13 -3.35 5.59
N GLY A 58 6.26 -2.69 5.34
CA GLY A 58 7.38 -2.61 6.30
C GLY A 58 8.17 -3.92 6.43
N VAL A 59 7.89 -4.91 5.58
CA VAL A 59 8.61 -6.19 5.54
C VAL A 59 9.58 -6.17 4.37
N LYS A 60 10.87 -6.41 4.65
CA LYS A 60 11.91 -6.51 3.63
C LYS A 60 11.69 -7.72 2.74
N CYS A 61 12.05 -7.59 1.47
CA CYS A 61 11.97 -8.67 0.52
C CYS A 61 12.97 -9.78 0.90
N PRO A 62 12.53 -11.04 1.02
CA PRO A 62 13.41 -12.15 1.41
C PRO A 62 14.38 -12.58 0.30
N GLU A 63 14.17 -12.16 -0.95
CA GLU A 63 15.07 -12.52 -2.06
C GLU A 63 16.18 -11.50 -2.28
N CYS A 64 15.88 -10.20 -2.22
CA CYS A 64 16.89 -9.16 -2.49
C CYS A 64 17.33 -8.38 -1.26
N GLU A 65 16.65 -8.51 -0.12
CA GLU A 65 16.90 -7.80 1.16
C GLU A 65 16.88 -6.26 1.10
N GLU A 66 16.91 -5.67 -0.09
CA GLU A 66 16.96 -4.24 -0.34
C GLU A 66 15.54 -3.66 -0.56
N GLY A 67 14.68 -4.41 -1.25
CA GLY A 67 13.31 -4.00 -1.56
C GLY A 67 12.32 -4.26 -0.42
N ASP A 68 11.13 -3.68 -0.52
CA ASP A 68 10.04 -3.86 0.43
C ASP A 68 8.88 -4.61 -0.22
N ILE A 69 8.21 -5.45 0.58
CA ILE A 69 7.02 -6.16 0.16
C ILE A 69 5.82 -5.21 0.12
N VAL A 70 5.12 -5.20 -1.01
CA VAL A 70 3.91 -4.40 -1.26
C VAL A 70 2.72 -5.30 -1.58
N GLU A 71 1.54 -4.92 -1.08
CA GLU A 71 0.28 -5.54 -1.49
C GLU A 71 -0.10 -5.07 -2.91
N ARG A 72 -0.43 -6.05 -3.76
CA ARG A 72 -0.90 -5.84 -5.13
C ARG A 72 -2.24 -6.55 -5.31
N ARG A 73 -3.12 -5.93 -6.10
CA ARG A 73 -4.43 -6.49 -6.43
C ARG A 73 -4.57 -6.67 -7.92
N SER A 74 -5.06 -7.83 -8.32
CA SER A 74 -5.44 -8.08 -9.71
C SER A 74 -6.67 -7.24 -10.08
N ARG A 75 -6.79 -6.90 -11.36
CA ARG A 75 -7.98 -6.21 -11.89
C ARG A 75 -9.20 -7.13 -11.96
N ARG A 76 -9.01 -8.44 -11.89
CA ARG A 76 -10.09 -9.42 -11.92
C ARG A 76 -10.89 -9.33 -10.62
N ARG A 77 -12.21 -9.18 -10.75
CA ARG A 77 -13.14 -9.12 -9.61
C ARG A 77 -13.02 -10.40 -8.77
N GLY A 78 -12.93 -10.25 -7.46
CA GLY A 78 -12.84 -11.37 -6.52
C GLY A 78 -11.47 -12.05 -6.44
N SER A 79 -10.45 -11.55 -7.17
CA SER A 79 -9.09 -12.05 -6.98
C SER A 79 -8.55 -11.64 -5.62
N ARG A 80 -7.93 -12.60 -4.93
CA ARG A 80 -7.21 -12.36 -3.68
C ARG A 80 -6.03 -11.40 -3.95
N PRO A 81 -5.66 -10.57 -2.97
CA PRO A 81 -4.41 -9.82 -3.06
C PRO A 81 -3.23 -10.78 -3.14
N PHE A 82 -2.16 -10.31 -3.76
CA PHE A 82 -0.86 -10.98 -3.79
C PHE A 82 0.21 -9.98 -3.35
N PHE A 83 1.35 -10.48 -2.92
CA PHE A 83 2.43 -9.69 -2.35
C PHE A 83 3.66 -9.85 -3.23
N GLY A 84 4.38 -8.75 -3.47
CA GLY A 84 5.59 -8.80 -4.28
C GLY A 84 6.57 -7.70 -3.92
N CYS A 85 7.79 -7.82 -4.42
CA CYS A 85 8.82 -6.80 -4.24
C CYS A 85 8.45 -5.50 -4.98
N ASN A 86 8.72 -4.36 -4.35
CA ASN A 86 8.54 -3.04 -4.97
C ASN A 86 9.57 -2.72 -6.08
N ARG A 87 10.64 -3.51 -6.19
CA ARG A 87 11.74 -3.30 -7.15
C ARG A 87 11.60 -4.06 -8.48
N TYR A 88 10.43 -4.59 -8.79
CA TYR A 88 10.19 -5.18 -10.11
C TYR A 88 10.54 -4.19 -11.25
N PRO A 89 11.31 -4.57 -12.29
CA PRO A 89 11.72 -5.93 -12.67
C PRO A 89 13.06 -6.43 -12.08
N ASP A 90 13.79 -5.61 -11.32
CA ASP A 90 15.08 -6.01 -10.74
C ASP A 90 14.94 -7.15 -9.71
N CYS A 91 13.77 -7.26 -9.08
CA CYS A 91 13.39 -8.36 -8.21
C CYS A 91 11.96 -8.82 -8.54
N GLU A 92 11.82 -10.09 -8.91
CA GLU A 92 10.55 -10.69 -9.35
C GLU A 92 9.83 -11.49 -8.25
N TYR A 93 10.28 -11.38 -7.00
CA TYR A 93 9.65 -12.06 -5.86
C TYR A 93 8.14 -11.78 -5.80
N LEU A 94 7.36 -12.87 -5.75
CA LEU A 94 5.90 -12.88 -5.66
C LEU A 94 5.44 -14.02 -4.75
N THR A 95 4.52 -13.72 -3.84
CA THR A 95 3.83 -14.70 -2.99
C THR A 95 2.35 -14.36 -2.85
N ASN A 96 1.51 -15.38 -2.70
CA ASN A 96 0.09 -15.20 -2.39
C ASN A 96 -0.16 -15.08 -0.88
N ASP A 97 0.79 -15.53 -0.07
CA ASP A 97 0.68 -15.53 1.38
C ASP A 97 1.12 -14.17 1.94
N PRO A 98 0.33 -13.55 2.84
CA PRO A 98 0.73 -12.33 3.48
C PRO A 98 2.02 -12.56 4.29
N PRO A 99 2.95 -11.59 4.32
CA PRO A 99 4.08 -11.69 5.22
C PRO A 99 3.53 -11.66 6.65
N ILE A 100 3.74 -12.75 7.40
CA ILE A 100 3.34 -12.85 8.80
C ILE A 100 4.09 -11.77 9.58
N THR A 101 3.39 -10.71 9.97
CA THR A 101 3.95 -9.75 10.93
C THR A 101 4.06 -10.46 12.27
N GLN A 102 5.09 -10.13 13.06
CA GLN A 102 5.37 -10.83 14.32
C GLN A 102 4.22 -10.70 15.34
N ASP A 103 3.28 -9.78 15.11
CA ASP A 103 2.08 -9.58 15.92
C ASP A 103 1.05 -10.73 15.79
N GLU A 104 1.07 -11.50 14.69
CA GLU A 104 0.13 -12.62 14.47
C GLU A 104 0.69 -13.99 14.89
N LYS A 105 1.95 -14.06 15.35
CA LYS A 105 2.56 -15.31 15.84
C LYS A 105 1.91 -15.87 17.12
N ILE A 106 0.93 -15.17 17.70
CA ILE A 106 0.29 -15.55 18.97
C ILE A 106 -0.99 -16.40 18.77
N SER A 107 -1.62 -16.42 17.59
CA SER A 107 -2.93 -17.08 17.43
C SER A 107 -2.92 -18.44 16.72
N THR A 108 -1.81 -18.90 16.16
CA THR A 108 -1.74 -20.20 15.46
C THR A 108 -0.96 -21.30 16.20
N ALA A 109 -0.43 -21.00 17.39
CA ALA A 109 0.25 -22.00 18.24
C ALA A 109 -0.72 -22.83 19.13
N SER A 110 -2.02 -22.88 18.81
CA SER A 110 -3.00 -23.69 19.56
C SER A 110 -3.92 -24.46 18.62
N SER A 111 -3.37 -25.43 17.90
CA SER A 111 -4.12 -26.55 17.32
C SER A 111 -3.16 -27.71 17.04
N ASN A 112 -2.59 -28.30 18.10
CA ASN A 112 -1.97 -29.62 18.04
C ASN A 112 -1.98 -30.24 19.46
N THR A 113 -3.12 -30.83 19.83
CA THR A 113 -3.31 -32.14 20.49
C THR A 113 -4.78 -32.30 20.82
#